data_AF-A0A1T4SP93-F1
#
_entry.id   AF-A0A1T4SP93-F1
#
_cell.length_a   1.000
_cell.length_b   1.000
_cell.length_c   1.000
_cell.angle_alpha   90.00
_cell.angle_beta   90.00
_cell.angle_gamma   90.00
#
_symmetry.space_group_name_H-M   'P 1'
#
loop_
_entity.id
_entity.type
_entity.pdbx_description
1 polymer ?
#
loop_
_entity_poly.entity_id
_entity_poly.type
_entity_poly.pdbx_seq_one_letter_code
_entity_poly.pdbx_strand_id
1 'polypeptide(L)'
;MKIAVITGWQIPDNPEYVTILMDQLQKKFADDYQDLNADEFEYAIRTYGTRMKDWGKSLNLSLIDDAICEYLGKRKYLSDLEAQKMANEAEPAALPPGETDWSDEWEKIKESARKGMFRGEFITTCIYDWLKRNKMITLSGAERWQLLEDCRQAYALEMREALHSSPAANPEGRRLYELLVKEGDEWRQEEKLWSAVVDYSKRETVRIEALNAIANEQNQE
;
A
#
# COMPACT_ATOMS: atom_id res chain seq x y z
N MET A 1 -1.55 -35.93 13.15
CA MET A 1 -0.62 -36.49 12.15
C MET A 1 0.19 -35.42 11.42
N LYS A 2 -0.41 -34.32 10.91
CA LYS A 2 0.32 -33.23 10.23
C LYS A 2 1.47 -32.62 11.06
N ILE A 3 1.24 -32.35 12.35
CA ILE A 3 2.25 -31.75 13.24
C ILE A 3 3.49 -32.64 13.37
N ALA A 4 3.35 -33.95 13.55
CA ALA A 4 4.50 -34.87 13.64
C ALA A 4 5.34 -34.89 12.35
N VAL A 5 4.69 -34.76 11.18
CA VAL A 5 5.39 -34.67 9.88
C VAL A 5 6.12 -33.34 9.73
N ILE A 6 5.54 -32.24 10.19
CA ILE A 6 6.13 -30.89 10.09
C ILE A 6 7.27 -30.70 11.09
N THR A 7 7.13 -31.24 12.30
CA THR A 7 8.05 -31.00 13.43
C THR A 7 9.12 -32.07 13.57
N GLY A 8 8.92 -33.27 13.01
CA GLY A 8 9.80 -34.42 13.21
C GLY A 8 9.65 -35.07 14.58
N TRP A 9 8.66 -34.68 15.39
CA TRP A 9 8.46 -35.26 16.72
C TRP A 9 8.06 -36.73 16.66
N GLN A 10 8.77 -37.54 17.46
CA GLN A 10 8.30 -38.86 17.83
C GLN A 10 7.19 -38.69 18.87
N ILE A 11 5.95 -38.95 18.47
CA ILE A 11 4.81 -38.99 19.39
C ILE A 11 5.03 -40.19 20.32
N PRO A 12 5.00 -40.01 21.65
CA PRO A 12 5.10 -41.13 22.58
C PRO A 12 4.01 -42.18 22.32
N ASP A 13 4.37 -43.46 22.31
CA ASP A 13 3.41 -44.56 22.14
C ASP A 13 2.41 -44.67 23.31
N ASN A 14 2.69 -44.00 24.43
CA ASN A 14 1.82 -43.95 25.59
C ASN A 14 0.67 -42.94 25.37
N PRO A 15 -0.59 -43.40 25.22
CA PRO A 15 -1.75 -42.54 24.95
C PRO A 15 -2.06 -41.55 26.08
N GLU A 16 -1.70 -41.90 27.31
CA GLU A 16 -1.97 -41.11 28.52
C GLU A 16 -1.09 -39.84 28.53
N TYR A 17 0.19 -40.00 28.15
CA TYR A 17 1.13 -38.88 27.98
C TYR A 17 0.68 -37.91 26.89
N VAL A 18 0.20 -38.43 25.76
CA VAL A 18 -0.30 -37.59 24.66
C VAL A 18 -1.55 -36.82 25.10
N THR A 19 -2.43 -37.45 25.87
CA THR A 19 -3.66 -36.81 26.37
C THR A 19 -3.33 -35.66 27.34
N ILE A 20 -2.43 -35.90 28.30
CA ILE A 20 -1.99 -34.86 29.26
C ILE A 20 -1.32 -33.72 28.50
N LEU A 21 -0.47 -34.01 27.53
CA LEU A 21 0.22 -32.99 26.76
C LEU A 21 -0.75 -32.13 25.93
N MET A 22 -1.76 -32.75 25.31
CA MET A 22 -2.78 -32.02 24.56
C MET A 22 -3.66 -31.15 25.47
N ASP A 23 -4.03 -31.63 26.67
CA ASP A 23 -4.76 -30.86 27.66
C ASP A 23 -3.95 -29.63 28.13
N GLN A 24 -2.68 -29.81 28.46
CA GLN A 24 -1.81 -28.71 28.89
C GLN A 24 -1.53 -27.72 27.75
N LEU A 25 -1.36 -28.20 26.52
CA LEU A 25 -1.21 -27.35 25.35
C LEU A 25 -2.48 -26.52 25.12
N GLN A 26 -3.67 -27.14 25.18
CA GLN A 26 -4.96 -26.44 25.01
C GLN A 26 -5.16 -25.33 26.05
N LYS A 27 -4.88 -25.61 27.33
CA LYS A 27 -4.95 -24.61 28.40
C LYS A 27 -4.00 -23.45 28.13
N LYS A 28 -2.77 -23.76 27.73
CA LYS A 28 -1.76 -22.76 27.43
C LYS A 28 -2.11 -21.89 26.23
N PHE A 29 -2.73 -22.46 25.19
CA PHE A 29 -3.28 -21.67 24.08
C PHE A 29 -4.39 -20.73 24.52
N ALA A 30 -5.29 -21.22 25.38
CA ALA A 30 -6.39 -20.42 25.91
C ALA A 30 -5.90 -19.30 26.83
N ASP A 31 -4.78 -19.47 27.52
CA ASP A 31 -4.26 -18.48 28.47
C ASP A 31 -3.29 -17.47 27.79
N ASP A 32 -2.29 -17.97 27.06
CA ASP A 32 -1.15 -17.16 26.58
C ASP A 32 -1.30 -16.71 25.12
N TYR A 33 -2.14 -17.38 24.31
CA TYR A 33 -2.18 -17.22 22.85
C TYR A 33 -3.59 -16.95 22.30
N GLN A 34 -4.44 -16.27 23.06
CA GLN A 34 -5.82 -15.94 22.67
C GLN A 34 -5.91 -15.18 21.32
N ASP A 35 -4.89 -14.38 21.01
CA ASP A 35 -4.81 -13.54 19.80
C ASP A 35 -4.14 -14.24 18.60
N LEU A 36 -3.86 -15.53 18.72
CA LEU A 36 -3.18 -16.34 17.70
C LEU A 36 -4.18 -17.29 17.03
N ASN A 37 -4.29 -17.22 15.71
CA ASN A 37 -5.13 -18.17 14.97
C ASN A 37 -4.37 -19.48 14.66
N ALA A 38 -5.11 -20.52 14.26
CA ALA A 38 -4.54 -21.84 14.01
C ALA A 38 -3.53 -21.86 12.84
N ASP A 39 -3.73 -21.01 11.82
CA ASP A 39 -2.86 -20.93 10.65
C ASP A 39 -1.53 -20.22 10.98
N GLU A 40 -1.60 -19.15 11.78
CA GLU A 40 -0.44 -18.44 12.32
C GLU A 40 0.38 -19.35 13.23
N PHE A 41 -0.28 -20.17 14.04
CA PHE A 41 0.39 -21.17 14.85
C PHE A 41 1.14 -22.18 13.98
N GLU A 42 0.49 -22.79 12.98
CA GLU A 42 1.14 -23.73 12.07
C GLU A 42 2.33 -23.06 11.36
N TYR A 43 2.16 -21.83 10.91
CA TYR A 43 3.21 -21.04 10.29
C TYR A 43 4.39 -20.80 11.24
N ALA A 44 4.12 -20.44 12.50
CA ALA A 44 5.14 -20.18 13.50
C ALA A 44 5.98 -21.43 13.76
N ILE A 45 5.33 -22.56 14.00
CA ILE A 45 5.96 -23.86 14.25
C ILE A 45 6.80 -24.31 13.04
N ARG A 46 6.28 -24.15 11.81
CA ARG A 46 7.01 -24.53 10.59
C ARG A 46 8.24 -23.65 10.35
N THR A 47 8.11 -22.35 10.57
CA THR A 47 9.13 -21.36 10.20
C THR A 47 10.23 -21.21 11.24
N TYR A 48 9.86 -21.23 12.52
CA TYR A 48 10.76 -20.95 13.65
C TYR A 48 11.14 -22.20 14.42
N GLY A 49 10.22 -23.17 14.55
CA GLY A 49 10.51 -24.41 15.25
C GLY A 49 11.69 -25.16 14.66
N THR A 50 11.79 -25.24 13.33
CA THR A 50 12.91 -25.91 12.62
C THR A 50 14.29 -25.29 12.87
N ARG A 51 14.34 -24.06 13.42
CA ARG A 51 15.58 -23.35 13.74
C ARG A 51 16.05 -23.61 15.17
N MET A 52 15.20 -24.24 15.99
CA MET A 52 15.47 -24.46 17.40
C MET A 52 16.32 -25.69 17.62
N LYS A 53 17.27 -25.55 18.53
CA LYS A 53 18.11 -26.65 18.96
C LYS A 53 17.23 -27.71 19.60
N ASP A 54 17.41 -28.96 19.19
CA ASP A 54 16.66 -30.13 19.69
C ASP A 54 15.17 -30.19 19.29
N TRP A 55 14.75 -29.37 18.32
CA TRP A 55 13.47 -29.54 17.66
C TRP A 55 13.32 -30.93 17.04
N GLY A 56 12.14 -31.55 17.15
CA GLY A 56 11.91 -32.92 16.69
C GLY A 56 12.37 -34.02 17.65
N LYS A 57 13.27 -33.77 18.61
CA LYS A 57 13.81 -34.81 19.51
C LYS A 57 12.92 -35.13 20.69
N SER A 58 12.26 -34.12 21.26
CA SER A 58 11.34 -34.27 22.37
C SER A 58 10.23 -33.23 22.27
N LEU A 59 9.01 -33.65 22.57
CA LEU A 59 7.85 -32.78 22.59
C LEU A 59 7.75 -32.09 23.96
N ASN A 60 8.16 -30.83 24.02
CA ASN A 60 8.14 -30.00 25.22
C ASN A 60 7.40 -28.69 24.94
N LEU A 61 6.53 -28.27 25.85
CA LEU A 61 5.81 -27.01 25.78
C LEU A 61 6.75 -25.80 25.71
N SER A 62 7.92 -25.86 26.36
CA SER A 62 8.89 -24.76 26.30
C SER A 62 9.42 -24.51 24.88
N LEU A 63 9.62 -25.57 24.08
CA LEU A 63 10.07 -25.44 22.69
C LEU A 63 8.98 -24.81 21.83
N ILE A 64 7.73 -25.23 22.07
CA ILE A 64 6.56 -24.64 21.41
C ILE A 64 6.50 -23.14 21.73
N ASP A 65 6.66 -22.78 23.00
CA ASP A 65 6.68 -21.38 23.44
C ASP A 65 7.75 -20.57 22.75
N ASP A 66 8.98 -21.07 22.73
CA ASP A 66 10.08 -20.36 22.11
C ASP A 66 9.74 -20.04 20.63
N ALA A 67 9.20 -21.03 19.90
CA ALA A 67 8.86 -20.87 18.48
C ALA A 67 7.73 -19.86 18.25
N ILE A 68 6.72 -19.87 19.12
CA ILE A 68 5.62 -18.88 19.06
C ILE A 68 6.14 -17.50 19.46
N CYS A 69 6.97 -17.40 20.49
CA CYS A 69 7.54 -16.13 20.97
C CYS A 69 8.36 -15.45 19.89
N GLU A 70 9.17 -16.20 19.13
CA GLU A 70 9.92 -15.65 18.00
C GLU A 70 8.98 -15.09 16.91
N TYR A 71 7.89 -15.81 16.60
CA TYR A 71 6.87 -15.34 15.68
C TYR A 71 6.18 -14.06 16.18
N LEU A 72 5.72 -14.05 17.43
CA LEU A 72 5.05 -12.90 18.05
C LEU A 72 5.98 -11.68 18.11
N GLY A 73 7.26 -11.88 18.41
CA GLY A 73 8.26 -10.81 18.39
C GLY A 73 8.39 -10.18 16.99
N LYS A 74 8.39 -10.99 15.94
CA LYS A 74 8.40 -10.49 14.55
C LYS A 74 7.09 -9.83 14.14
N ARG A 75 5.95 -10.40 14.54
CA ARG A 75 4.61 -9.81 14.29
C ARG A 75 4.51 -8.44 14.94
N LYS A 76 4.97 -8.31 16.19
CA LYS A 76 5.03 -7.03 16.91
C LYS A 76 5.99 -6.05 16.23
N TYR A 77 7.20 -6.49 15.87
CA TYR A 77 8.16 -5.64 15.16
C TYR A 77 7.60 -5.10 13.84
N LEU A 78 6.92 -5.94 13.05
CA LEU A 78 6.26 -5.51 11.82
C LEU A 78 5.12 -4.55 12.09
N SER A 79 4.28 -4.83 13.09
CA SER A 79 3.21 -3.91 13.52
C SER A 79 3.76 -2.57 14.00
N ASP A 80 4.87 -2.55 14.74
CA ASP A 80 5.52 -1.32 15.21
C ASP A 80 6.13 -0.55 14.03
N LEU A 81 6.71 -1.25 13.05
CA LEU A 81 7.26 -0.66 11.84
C LEU A 81 6.16 -0.10 10.93
N GLU A 82 5.03 -0.79 10.80
CA GLU A 82 3.84 -0.30 10.11
C GLU A 82 3.22 0.88 10.85
N ALA A 83 3.12 0.84 12.17
CA ALA A 83 2.66 1.97 12.97
C ALA A 83 3.60 3.18 12.85
N GLN A 84 4.93 2.96 12.81
CA GLN A 84 5.90 4.02 12.52
C GLN A 84 5.78 4.54 11.10
N LYS A 85 5.54 3.67 10.11
CA LYS A 85 5.28 4.09 8.73
C LYS A 85 4.00 4.89 8.65
N MET A 86 2.90 4.46 9.27
CA MET A 86 1.64 5.21 9.32
C MET A 86 1.77 6.52 10.10
N ALA A 87 2.58 6.54 11.17
CA ALA A 87 2.91 7.75 11.92
C ALA A 87 3.84 8.69 11.14
N ASN A 88 4.70 8.17 10.26
CA ASN A 88 5.55 8.94 9.34
C ASN A 88 4.85 9.24 8.00
N GLU A 89 3.76 8.55 7.68
CA GLU A 89 2.83 8.77 6.57
C GLU A 89 1.68 9.70 6.99
N ALA A 90 1.56 10.01 8.29
CA ALA A 90 0.96 11.25 8.76
C ALA A 90 1.81 12.41 8.24
N GLU A 91 1.39 12.89 7.07
CA GLU A 91 2.10 13.81 6.18
C GLU A 91 3.42 13.23 5.65
N PRO A 92 3.55 12.91 4.35
CA PRO A 92 4.85 12.55 3.80
C PRO A 92 5.82 13.67 4.16
N ALA A 93 6.89 13.31 4.88
CA ALA A 93 7.94 14.21 5.31
C ALA A 93 8.17 15.22 4.19
N ALA A 94 8.01 16.50 4.52
CA ALA A 94 8.23 17.60 3.59
C ALA A 94 9.50 17.27 2.81
N LEU A 95 9.37 17.16 1.48
CA LEU A 95 10.51 17.00 0.58
C LEU A 95 11.60 17.96 1.09
N PRO A 96 12.87 17.53 1.21
CA PRO A 96 13.95 18.43 1.58
C PRO A 96 13.80 19.71 0.75
N PRO A 97 13.98 20.91 1.32
CA PRO A 97 13.72 22.14 0.61
C PRO A 97 14.58 22.17 -0.65
N GLY A 98 14.02 21.75 -1.78
CA GLY A 98 14.54 22.10 -3.08
C GLY A 98 14.33 23.60 -3.19
N GLU A 99 15.43 24.35 -3.15
CA GLU A 99 15.50 25.81 -3.30
C GLU A 99 14.89 26.32 -4.62
N THR A 100 14.46 25.42 -5.52
CA THR A 100 13.80 25.79 -6.76
C THR A 100 12.43 26.36 -6.46
N ASP A 101 12.37 27.69 -6.49
CA ASP A 101 11.13 28.44 -6.58
C ASP A 101 10.50 28.20 -7.96
N TRP A 102 9.21 27.85 -7.98
CA TRP A 102 8.40 27.61 -9.18
C TRP A 102 7.33 28.69 -9.36
N SER A 103 7.48 29.85 -8.68
CA SER A 103 6.54 30.96 -8.74
C SER A 103 6.32 31.48 -10.18
N ASP A 104 7.39 31.61 -10.96
CA ASP A 104 7.32 32.02 -12.37
C ASP A 104 6.55 31.01 -13.24
N GLU A 105 6.81 29.72 -13.07
CA GLU A 105 6.06 28.66 -13.77
C GLU A 105 4.60 28.61 -13.34
N TRP A 106 4.32 28.87 -12.07
CA TRP A 106 2.96 28.95 -11.56
C TRP A 106 2.17 30.10 -12.20
N GLU A 107 2.77 31.29 -12.33
CA GLU A 107 2.14 32.41 -13.02
C GLU A 107 1.90 32.12 -14.52
N LYS A 108 2.84 31.45 -15.19
CA LYS A 108 2.64 30.99 -16.58
C LYS A 108 1.45 30.05 -16.70
N ILE A 109 1.33 29.08 -15.78
CA ILE A 109 0.18 28.15 -15.76
C ILE A 109 -1.13 28.91 -15.54
N LYS A 110 -1.18 29.88 -14.62
CA LYS A 110 -2.38 30.72 -14.44
C LYS A 110 -2.68 31.54 -15.69
N GLU A 111 -1.67 32.10 -16.36
CA GLU A 111 -1.89 32.84 -17.60
C GLU A 111 -2.48 31.95 -18.71
N SER A 112 -1.96 30.74 -18.85
CA SER A 112 -2.44 29.77 -19.84
C SER A 112 -3.83 29.21 -19.50
N ALA A 113 -4.12 29.08 -18.21
CA ALA A 113 -5.46 28.80 -17.69
C ALA A 113 -6.46 29.88 -18.11
N ARG A 114 -6.11 31.17 -17.93
CA ARG A 114 -6.94 32.31 -18.38
C ARG A 114 -7.19 32.28 -19.89
N LYS A 115 -6.21 31.81 -20.67
CA LYS A 115 -6.32 31.65 -22.13
C LYS A 115 -7.03 30.36 -22.56
N GLY A 116 -7.40 29.48 -21.63
CA GLY A 116 -8.07 28.20 -21.91
C GLY A 116 -7.17 27.13 -22.56
N MET A 117 -5.83 27.27 -22.48
CA MET A 117 -4.87 26.44 -23.23
C MET A 117 -4.35 25.20 -22.46
N PHE A 118 -5.05 24.73 -21.42
CA PHE A 118 -4.58 23.61 -20.60
C PHE A 118 -4.35 22.29 -21.35
N ARG A 119 -5.03 22.06 -22.48
CA ARG A 119 -4.95 20.77 -23.19
C ARG A 119 -3.61 20.51 -23.88
N GLY A 120 -2.76 21.52 -24.04
CA GLY A 120 -1.48 21.40 -24.77
C GLY A 120 -0.23 21.66 -23.92
N GLU A 121 -0.38 22.09 -22.68
CA GLU A 121 0.76 22.50 -21.85
C GLU A 121 1.25 21.39 -20.93
N PHE A 122 2.57 21.24 -20.91
CA PHE A 122 3.24 20.26 -20.07
C PHE A 122 3.31 20.77 -18.63
N ILE A 123 2.35 20.34 -17.80
CA ILE A 123 2.41 20.57 -16.35
C ILE A 123 3.38 19.55 -15.75
N THR A 124 4.48 20.03 -15.18
CA THR A 124 5.43 19.18 -14.45
C THR A 124 4.85 18.78 -13.09
N THR A 125 5.09 17.53 -12.69
CA THR A 125 4.70 17.03 -11.36
C THR A 125 5.43 17.75 -10.22
N CYS A 126 6.57 18.38 -10.50
CA CYS A 126 7.32 19.21 -9.56
C CYS A 126 6.50 20.42 -9.05
N ILE A 127 5.60 20.98 -9.87
CA ILE A 127 4.75 22.12 -9.49
C ILE A 127 3.72 21.70 -8.45
N TYR A 128 3.15 20.50 -8.58
CA TYR A 128 2.30 19.93 -7.55
C TYR A 128 3.03 19.85 -6.20
N ASP A 129 4.26 19.34 -6.19
CA ASP A 129 5.06 19.22 -4.98
C ASP A 129 5.44 20.59 -4.39
N TRP A 130 5.64 21.62 -5.23
CA TRP A 130 5.84 23.00 -4.78
C TRP A 130 4.56 23.63 -4.20
N LEU A 131 3.41 23.47 -4.86
CA LEU A 131 2.11 23.95 -4.34
C LEU A 131 1.78 23.29 -2.99
N LYS A 132 2.03 21.99 -2.87
CA LYS A 132 1.84 21.23 -1.63
C LYS A 132 2.73 21.78 -0.51
N ARG A 133 4.01 22.04 -0.78
CA ARG A 133 4.96 22.62 0.18
C ARG A 133 4.53 24.02 0.64
N ASN A 134 3.99 24.83 -0.27
CA ASN A 134 3.50 26.18 0.03
C ASN A 134 2.07 26.21 0.60
N LYS A 135 1.46 25.04 0.85
CA LYS A 135 0.07 24.92 1.35
C LYS A 135 -0.96 25.62 0.46
N MET A 136 -0.72 25.62 -0.85
CA MET A 136 -1.59 26.24 -1.86
C MET A 136 -2.60 25.25 -2.46
N ILE A 137 -2.51 23.97 -2.11
CA ILE A 137 -3.52 22.97 -2.48
C ILE A 137 -4.69 23.10 -1.52
N THR A 138 -5.86 23.44 -2.06
CA THR A 138 -7.11 23.62 -1.33
C THR A 138 -7.92 22.32 -1.25
N LEU A 139 -7.68 21.37 -2.15
CA LEU A 139 -8.36 20.07 -2.15
C LEU A 139 -8.08 19.25 -0.87
N SER A 140 -9.16 18.76 -0.26
CA SER A 140 -9.11 17.85 0.89
C SER A 140 -8.55 16.46 0.50
N GLY A 141 -8.30 15.61 1.51
CA GLY A 141 -7.91 14.22 1.28
C GLY A 141 -8.96 13.43 0.49
N ALA A 142 -10.25 13.61 0.83
CA ALA A 142 -11.35 12.91 0.16
C ALA A 142 -11.52 13.38 -1.30
N GLU A 143 -11.41 14.68 -1.57
CA GLU A 143 -11.50 15.22 -2.94
C GLU A 143 -10.34 14.76 -3.81
N ARG A 144 -9.13 14.63 -3.26
CA ARG A 144 -7.99 14.07 -4.00
C ARG A 144 -8.18 12.59 -4.34
N TRP A 145 -8.82 11.81 -3.47
CA TRP A 145 -9.17 10.43 -3.78
C TRP A 145 -10.22 10.34 -4.88
N GLN A 146 -11.24 11.20 -4.84
CA GLN A 146 -12.22 11.27 -5.92
C GLN A 146 -11.56 11.67 -7.24
N LEU A 147 -10.68 12.69 -7.21
CA LEU A 147 -9.96 13.13 -8.39
C LEU A 147 -9.06 12.02 -8.98
N LEU A 148 -8.40 11.24 -8.12
CA LEU A 148 -7.59 10.10 -8.56
C LEU A 148 -8.46 9.07 -9.29
N GLU A 149 -9.66 8.81 -8.79
CA GLU A 149 -10.62 7.91 -9.40
C GLU A 149 -11.16 8.46 -10.74
N ASP A 150 -11.46 9.75 -10.81
CA ASP A 150 -11.86 10.41 -12.05
C ASP A 150 -10.72 10.35 -13.10
N CYS A 151 -9.48 10.58 -12.67
CA CYS A 151 -8.29 10.44 -13.51
C CYS A 151 -8.05 9.00 -13.96
N ARG A 152 -8.35 8.00 -13.12
CA ARG A 152 -8.29 6.58 -13.50
C ARG A 152 -9.23 6.30 -14.67
N GLN A 153 -10.47 6.78 -14.58
CA GLN A 153 -11.48 6.59 -15.62
C GLN A 153 -11.12 7.32 -16.91
N ALA A 154 -10.62 8.56 -16.81
CA ALA A 154 -10.14 9.32 -17.96
C ALA A 154 -8.95 8.62 -18.64
N TYR A 155 -7.97 8.14 -17.86
CA TYR A 155 -6.82 7.41 -18.40
C TYR A 155 -7.23 6.09 -19.07
N ALA A 156 -8.18 5.36 -18.49
CA ALA A 156 -8.74 4.17 -19.11
C ALA A 156 -9.42 4.48 -20.46
N LEU A 157 -10.08 5.63 -20.59
CA LEU A 157 -10.68 6.06 -21.85
C LEU A 157 -9.62 6.36 -22.91
N GLU A 158 -8.55 7.08 -22.56
CA GLU A 158 -7.42 7.35 -23.47
C GLU A 158 -6.76 6.06 -23.94
N MET A 159 -6.53 5.11 -23.02
CA MET A 159 -5.99 3.80 -23.35
C MET A 159 -6.91 3.01 -24.27
N ARG A 160 -8.23 3.09 -24.07
CA ARG A 160 -9.22 2.46 -24.95
C ARG A 160 -9.11 3.03 -26.37
N GLU A 161 -9.04 4.35 -26.53
CA GLU A 161 -8.92 5.00 -27.84
C GLU A 161 -7.62 4.61 -28.56
N ALA A 162 -6.51 4.54 -27.82
CA ALA A 162 -5.22 4.09 -28.33
C ALA A 162 -5.29 2.61 -28.80
N LEU A 163 -5.96 1.75 -28.05
CA LEU A 163 -6.15 0.33 -28.40
C LEU A 163 -7.06 0.13 -29.62
N HIS A 164 -8.09 0.97 -29.80
CA HIS A 164 -8.94 0.95 -31.00
C HIS A 164 -8.17 1.36 -32.26
N SER A 165 -7.20 2.27 -32.11
CA SER A 165 -6.38 2.75 -33.22
C SER A 165 -5.30 1.74 -33.66
N SER A 166 -4.93 0.77 -32.80
CA SER A 166 -3.98 -0.30 -33.13
C SER A 166 -4.30 -1.62 -32.39
N PRO A 167 -5.30 -2.40 -32.86
CA PRO A 167 -5.86 -3.53 -32.11
C PRO A 167 -4.93 -4.75 -31.95
N ALA A 168 -3.92 -4.88 -32.82
CA ALA A 168 -3.09 -6.09 -32.94
C ALA A 168 -1.69 -5.97 -32.31
N ALA A 169 -1.25 -4.78 -31.89
CA ALA A 169 0.16 -4.52 -31.60
C ALA A 169 0.52 -4.43 -30.10
N ASN A 170 -0.45 -4.43 -29.17
CA ASN A 170 -0.14 -4.19 -27.76
C ASN A 170 -0.93 -5.09 -26.78
N PRO A 171 -0.54 -6.36 -26.62
CA PRO A 171 -1.12 -7.27 -25.61
C PRO A 171 -0.98 -6.76 -24.18
N GLU A 172 0.14 -6.08 -23.88
CA GLU A 172 0.38 -5.48 -22.57
C GLU A 172 -0.60 -4.34 -22.29
N GLY A 173 -0.81 -3.43 -23.25
CA GLY A 173 -1.77 -2.34 -23.14
C GLY A 173 -3.20 -2.83 -22.91
N ARG A 174 -3.59 -3.96 -23.52
CA ARG A 174 -4.90 -4.57 -23.27
C ARG A 174 -5.03 -5.10 -21.85
N ARG A 175 -4.02 -5.84 -21.35
CA ARG A 175 -3.98 -6.31 -19.96
C ARG A 175 -4.07 -5.16 -18.96
N LEU A 176 -3.32 -4.08 -19.21
CA LEU A 176 -3.31 -2.90 -18.34
C LEU A 176 -4.67 -2.16 -18.36
N TYR A 177 -5.30 -2.05 -19.52
CA TYR A 177 -6.66 -1.50 -19.63
C TYR A 177 -7.69 -2.33 -18.87
N GLU A 178 -7.64 -3.66 -19.01
CA GLU A 178 -8.53 -4.58 -18.28
C GLU A 178 -8.38 -4.42 -16.76
N LEU A 179 -7.15 -4.26 -16.27
CA LEU A 179 -6.87 -3.98 -14.86
C LEU A 179 -7.45 -2.63 -14.40
N LEU A 180 -7.37 -1.57 -15.22
CA LEU A 180 -7.90 -0.25 -14.89
C LEU A 180 -9.42 -0.23 -14.77
N VAL A 181 -10.13 -0.96 -15.64
CA VAL A 181 -11.60 -0.97 -15.70
C VAL A 181 -12.22 -1.95 -14.69
N LYS A 182 -11.46 -2.95 -14.25
CA LYS A 182 -11.92 -3.91 -13.24
C LYS A 182 -12.27 -3.18 -11.93
N GLU A 183 -13.35 -3.63 -11.29
CA GLU A 183 -13.70 -3.17 -9.95
C GLU A 183 -12.65 -3.60 -8.93
N GLY A 184 -12.28 -2.67 -8.03
CA GLY A 184 -11.29 -2.89 -6.98
C GLY A 184 -9.97 -2.15 -7.20
N ASP A 185 -9.01 -2.42 -6.31
CA ASP A 185 -7.74 -1.69 -6.21
C ASP A 185 -6.54 -2.47 -6.77
N GLU A 186 -6.77 -3.56 -7.50
CA GLU A 186 -5.71 -4.40 -8.07
C GLU A 186 -4.77 -3.61 -9.01
N TRP A 187 -5.31 -2.62 -9.73
CA TRP A 187 -4.52 -1.74 -10.60
C TRP A 187 -3.45 -0.94 -9.85
N ARG A 188 -3.62 -0.71 -8.54
CA ARG A 188 -2.63 -0.01 -7.70
C ARG A 188 -1.38 -0.85 -7.44
N GLN A 189 -1.47 -2.17 -7.60
CA GLN A 189 -0.34 -3.08 -7.44
C GLN A 189 0.56 -3.09 -8.68
N GLU A 190 0.05 -2.62 -9.83
CA GLU A 190 0.81 -2.50 -11.07
C GLU A 190 1.46 -1.10 -11.12
N GLU A 191 2.77 -1.06 -10.85
CA GLU A 191 3.55 0.18 -10.71
C GLU A 191 3.37 1.15 -11.89
N LYS A 192 3.32 0.61 -13.11
CA LYS A 192 3.11 1.40 -14.34
C LYS A 192 1.78 2.15 -14.33
N LEU A 193 0.69 1.48 -13.91
CA LEU A 193 -0.63 2.08 -13.84
C LEU A 193 -0.72 3.07 -12.68
N TRP A 194 -0.23 2.67 -11.52
CA TRP A 194 -0.22 3.52 -10.33
C TRP A 194 0.50 4.84 -10.61
N SER A 195 1.74 4.79 -11.13
CA SER A 195 2.51 5.99 -11.44
C SER A 195 1.80 6.87 -12.48
N ALA A 196 1.27 6.28 -13.55
CA ALA A 196 0.60 7.04 -14.61
C ALA A 196 -0.65 7.76 -14.11
N VAL A 197 -1.50 7.09 -13.34
CA VAL A 197 -2.73 7.68 -12.79
C VAL A 197 -2.42 8.73 -11.72
N VAL A 198 -1.42 8.49 -10.86
CA VAL A 198 -0.97 9.49 -9.87
C VAL A 198 -0.41 10.73 -10.56
N ASP A 199 0.44 10.57 -11.58
CA ASP A 199 0.99 11.71 -12.32
C ASP A 199 -0.09 12.48 -13.08
N TYR A 200 -1.12 11.78 -13.57
CA TYR A 200 -2.28 12.43 -14.15
C TYR A 200 -3.07 13.23 -13.11
N SER A 201 -3.35 12.64 -11.95
CA SER A 201 -4.04 13.29 -10.83
C SER A 201 -3.29 14.51 -10.29
N LYS A 202 -1.96 14.45 -10.20
CA LYS A 202 -1.14 15.60 -9.80
C LYS A 202 -1.29 16.77 -10.77
N ARG A 203 -1.21 16.51 -12.08
CA ARG A 203 -1.38 17.54 -13.12
C ARG A 203 -2.78 18.15 -13.08
N GLU A 204 -3.78 17.31 -12.88
CA GLU A 204 -5.17 17.77 -12.78
C GLU A 204 -5.43 18.59 -11.51
N THR A 205 -4.77 18.23 -10.39
CA THR A 205 -4.81 19.06 -9.17
C THR A 205 -4.24 20.45 -9.44
N VAL A 206 -3.06 20.55 -10.06
CA VAL A 206 -2.45 21.84 -10.42
C VAL A 206 -3.40 22.67 -11.30
N ARG A 207 -4.08 22.02 -12.25
CA ARG A 207 -5.08 22.67 -13.11
C ARG A 207 -6.26 23.24 -12.32
N ILE A 208 -6.83 22.46 -11.41
CA ILE A 208 -7.95 22.88 -10.56
C ILE A 208 -7.53 24.06 -9.68
N GLU A 209 -6.37 23.98 -9.03
CA GLU A 209 -5.89 25.06 -8.16
C GLU A 209 -5.61 26.35 -8.95
N ALA A 210 -5.12 26.25 -10.17
CA ALA A 210 -4.87 27.42 -11.02
C ALA A 210 -6.19 28.12 -11.38
N LEU A 211 -7.22 27.34 -11.72
CA LEU A 211 -8.56 27.87 -11.98
C LEU A 211 -9.19 28.50 -10.74
N ASN A 212 -9.05 27.87 -9.59
CA ASN A 212 -9.54 28.40 -8.31
C ASN A 212 -8.82 29.71 -7.95
N ALA A 213 -7.50 29.78 -8.14
CA ALA A 213 -6.72 30.99 -7.90
C ALA A 213 -7.22 32.16 -8.76
N ILE A 214 -7.46 31.92 -10.06
CA ILE A 214 -7.99 32.93 -10.99
C ILE A 214 -9.39 33.38 -10.57
N ALA A 215 -10.27 32.44 -10.21
CA ALA A 215 -11.61 32.77 -9.76
C ALA A 215 -11.61 33.62 -8.48
N ASN A 216 -10.68 33.35 -7.57
CA ASN A 216 -10.51 34.14 -6.34
C ASN A 216 -9.96 35.54 -6.61
N GLU A 217 -9.01 35.69 -7.55
CA GLU A 217 -8.49 36.99 -7.97
C GLU A 217 -9.59 37.86 -8.61
N GLN A 218 -10.46 37.29 -9.45
CA GLN A 218 -11.56 38.02 -10.10
C GLN A 218 -12.67 38.47 -9.14
N ASN A 219 -12.82 37.81 -7.99
CA ASN A 219 -13.81 38.19 -6.97
C ASN A 219 -13.29 39.28 -5.99
N GLN A 220 -12.01 39.66 -6.09
CA GLN A 220 -11.39 40.70 -5.26
C GLN A 220 -11.21 42.05 -5.98
N GLU A 221 -11.41 42.08 -7.31
CA GLU A 221 -11.50 43.30 -8.14
C GLU A 221 -12.93 43.83 -8.26
#